data_AF-A0A1H6EUD0-F1
#
_entry.id   AF-A0A1H6EUD0-F1
#
_cell.length_a   1.000
_cell.length_b   1.000
_cell.length_c   1.000
_cell.angle_alpha   90.00
_cell.angle_beta   90.00
_cell.angle_gamma   90.00
#
_symmetry.space_group_name_H-M   'P 1'
#
loop_
_entity.id
_entity.type
_entity.pdbx_description
1 polymer ?
#
loop_
_entity_poly.entity_id
_entity_poly.type
_entity_poly.pdbx_seq_one_letter_code
_entity_poly.pdbx_strand_id
1 'polypeptide(L)'
;MRTFKTMAVVGSVAALAFGMFAIPAQGMAGPNGQRTPEVCLSYLNSVGYPTTSERARGCNLGYYSYSNCLTYLVSEAAVNAGHARQACYLAYF
;
A
#
# COMPACT_ATOMS: atom_id res chain seq x y z
N MET A 1 -11.12 -48.77 36.96
CA MET A 1 -10.84 -47.32 36.89
C MET A 1 -9.58 -47.03 37.70
N ARG A 2 -8.46 -46.70 37.04
CA ARG A 2 -7.25 -46.20 37.70
C ARG A 2 -6.75 -44.98 36.92
N THR A 3 -6.76 -43.87 37.63
CA THR A 3 -6.53 -42.49 37.19
C THR A 3 -5.06 -42.29 36.84
N PHE A 4 -4.76 -41.94 35.59
CA PHE A 4 -3.41 -41.46 35.23
C PHE A 4 -3.35 -39.94 35.36
N LYS A 5 -2.35 -39.54 36.12
CA LYS A 5 -2.01 -38.21 36.61
C LYS A 5 -1.57 -37.31 35.46
N THR A 6 -2.28 -36.20 35.31
CA THR A 6 -1.94 -35.02 34.51
C THR A 6 -0.59 -34.45 34.94
N MET A 7 0.34 -34.21 34.00
CA MET A 7 1.28 -33.07 34.07
C MET A 7 1.80 -32.69 32.68
N ALA A 8 1.73 -31.37 32.46
CA ALA A 8 2.56 -30.52 31.62
C ALA A 8 2.57 -30.76 30.11
N VAL A 9 1.96 -29.85 29.35
CA VAL A 9 2.75 -29.03 28.42
C VAL A 9 2.23 -27.60 28.47
N VAL A 10 3.09 -26.74 29.00
CA VAL A 10 3.01 -25.28 29.03
C VAL A 10 3.11 -24.74 27.61
N GLY A 11 2.27 -23.75 27.30
CA GLY A 11 2.61 -22.61 26.47
C GLY A 11 3.05 -22.92 25.03
N SER A 12 2.09 -22.97 24.13
CA SER A 12 2.34 -22.59 22.73
C SER A 12 1.13 -21.81 22.23
N VAL A 13 0.96 -20.60 22.78
CA VAL A 13 0.25 -19.53 22.07
C VAL A 13 1.21 -19.08 20.98
N ALA A 14 1.29 -19.86 19.89
CA ALA A 14 1.95 -19.41 18.68
C ALA A 14 1.11 -18.26 18.13
N ALA A 15 1.75 -17.09 18.16
CA ALA A 15 1.15 -15.81 17.92
C ALA A 15 0.31 -15.79 16.63
N LEU A 16 -0.80 -15.07 16.73
CA LEU A 16 -1.54 -14.53 15.61
C LEU A 16 -0.55 -13.80 14.68
N ALA A 17 -0.07 -14.48 13.64
CA ALA A 17 0.64 -13.86 12.53
C ALA A 17 -0.40 -13.15 11.65
N PHE A 18 -1.01 -12.10 12.19
CA PHE A 18 -1.69 -11.11 11.39
C PHE A 18 -0.64 -10.37 10.57
N GLY A 19 -0.88 -10.32 9.26
CA GLY A 19 -0.64 -9.10 8.52
C GLY A 19 0.81 -8.79 8.22
N MET A 20 1.43 -9.60 7.37
CA MET A 20 2.43 -9.08 6.46
C MET A 20 2.11 -9.57 5.06
N PHE A 21 1.16 -8.89 4.42
CA PHE A 21 1.26 -8.66 2.99
C PHE A 21 2.58 -7.90 2.77
N ALA A 22 3.66 -8.65 2.64
CA ALA A 22 4.87 -8.19 2.00
C ALA A 22 4.50 -7.95 0.53
N ILE A 23 3.89 -6.80 0.25
CA ILE A 23 3.86 -6.26 -1.10
C ILE A 23 5.35 -6.06 -1.44
N PRO A 24 5.92 -6.77 -2.41
CA PRO A 24 7.28 -6.48 -2.82
C PRO A 24 7.28 -5.03 -3.31
N ALA A 25 7.93 -4.14 -2.55
CA ALA A 25 8.26 -2.78 -2.97
C ALA A 25 9.29 -2.76 -4.12
N GLN A 26 9.63 -3.93 -4.66
CA GLN A 26 10.60 -4.16 -5.71
C GLN A 26 9.83 -4.28 -7.03
N GLY A 27 9.73 -3.19 -7.79
CA GLY A 27 9.30 -3.30 -9.19
C GLY A 27 8.61 -2.10 -9.80
N MET A 28 8.37 -1.01 -9.07
CA MET A 28 7.62 0.13 -9.64
C MET A 28 8.28 1.48 -9.42
N ALA A 29 9.61 1.53 -9.41
CA ALA A 29 10.27 2.73 -9.91
C ALA A 29 10.00 2.75 -11.42
N GLY A 30 9.35 3.81 -11.92
CA GLY A 30 9.20 4.00 -13.37
C GLY A 30 10.56 3.89 -14.07
N PRO A 31 10.61 3.69 -15.40
CA PRO A 31 11.80 3.27 -16.15
C PRO A 31 13.09 4.10 -15.97
N ASN A 32 13.05 5.24 -15.27
CA ASN A 32 14.20 6.10 -15.01
C ASN A 32 14.29 6.66 -13.56
N GLY A 33 13.57 6.10 -12.59
CA GLY A 33 13.53 6.69 -11.22
C GLY A 33 12.93 8.10 -11.18
N GLN A 34 12.28 8.53 -12.26
CA GLN A 34 11.63 9.83 -12.37
C GLN A 34 10.39 9.84 -11.48
N ARG A 35 10.25 10.92 -10.69
CA ARG A 35 9.04 11.18 -9.91
C ARG A 35 8.16 12.13 -10.69
N THR A 36 7.12 11.60 -11.32
CA THR A 36 6.17 12.40 -12.11
C THR A 36 4.74 11.89 -11.91
N PRO A 37 3.72 12.72 -12.18
CA PRO A 37 2.32 12.30 -12.12
C PRO A 37 2.02 11.07 -12.98
N GLU A 38 2.71 10.90 -14.10
CA GLU A 38 2.54 9.77 -15.01
C GLU A 38 3.01 8.46 -14.39
N VAL A 39 4.09 8.47 -13.61
CA VAL A 39 4.59 7.28 -12.89
C VAL A 39 3.62 6.89 -11.78
N CYS A 40 3.03 7.87 -11.09
CA CYS A 40 1.96 7.64 -10.12
C CYS A 40 0.73 6.98 -10.77
N LEU A 41 0.28 7.50 -11.92
CA LEU A 41 -0.84 6.93 -12.67
C LEU A 41 -0.55 5.54 -13.19
N SER A 42 0.64 5.31 -13.72
CA SER A 42 1.09 4.01 -14.21
C SER A 42 1.12 2.97 -13.09
N TYR A 43 1.63 3.35 -11.91
CA TYR A 43 1.60 2.51 -10.70
C TYR A 43 0.17 2.17 -10.25
N LEU A 44 -0.72 3.15 -10.22
CA LEU A 44 -2.12 2.90 -9.86
C LEU A 44 -2.77 1.92 -10.85
N ASN A 45 -2.52 2.11 -12.15
CA ASN A 45 -3.06 1.24 -13.19
C ASN A 45 -2.59 -0.22 -13.04
N SER A 46 -1.30 -0.42 -12.79
CA SER A 46 -0.71 -1.77 -12.64
C SER A 46 -1.15 -2.51 -11.38
N VAL A 47 -1.53 -1.81 -10.31
CA VAL A 47 -2.05 -2.45 -9.09
C VAL A 47 -3.59 -2.57 -9.10
N GLY A 48 -4.24 -2.28 -10.23
CA GLY A 48 -5.67 -2.51 -10.44
C GLY A 48 -6.56 -1.29 -10.23
N TYR A 49 -5.99 -0.09 -10.07
CA TYR A 49 -6.75 1.16 -10.07
C TYR A 49 -6.73 1.78 -11.48
N PRO A 50 -7.78 1.58 -12.30
CA PRO A 50 -7.79 2.14 -13.66
C PRO A 50 -7.67 3.67 -13.64
N THR A 51 -7.08 4.22 -14.69
CA THR A 51 -6.90 5.67 -14.83
C THR A 51 -8.26 6.36 -14.90
N THR A 52 -8.51 7.30 -13.98
CA THR A 52 -9.69 8.18 -13.99
C THR A 52 -9.26 9.64 -13.82
N SER A 53 -10.18 10.58 -14.07
CA SER A 53 -9.98 12.01 -13.85
C SER A 53 -9.52 12.32 -12.42
N GLU A 54 -10.11 11.65 -11.43
CA GLU A 54 -9.82 11.84 -10.01
C GLU A 54 -8.42 11.32 -9.66
N ARG A 55 -8.04 10.14 -10.18
CA ARG A 55 -6.70 9.58 -9.93
C ARG A 55 -5.62 10.39 -10.63
N ALA A 56 -5.88 10.84 -11.85
CA ALA A 56 -4.96 11.72 -12.57
C ALA A 56 -4.78 13.06 -11.85
N ARG A 57 -5.86 13.61 -11.28
CA ARG A 57 -5.81 14.81 -10.45
C ARG A 57 -5.05 14.57 -9.15
N GLY A 58 -5.29 13.46 -8.46
CA GLY A 58 -4.56 13.07 -7.25
C GLY A 58 -3.06 12.95 -7.51
N CYS A 59 -2.66 12.30 -8.60
CA CYS A 59 -1.26 12.20 -9.01
C CYS A 59 -0.64 13.56 -9.38
N ASN A 60 -1.39 14.45 -10.03
CA ASN A 60 -0.94 15.83 -10.30
C ASN A 60 -0.75 16.64 -9.01
N LEU A 61 -1.65 16.48 -8.03
CA LEU A 61 -1.47 17.11 -6.72
C LEU A 61 -0.20 16.60 -6.02
N GLY A 62 0.17 15.33 -6.26
CA GLY A 62 1.38 14.70 -5.74
C GLY A 62 2.65 15.36 -6.18
N TYR A 63 2.67 16.00 -7.36
CA TYR A 63 3.79 16.79 -7.83
C TYR A 63 4.09 18.00 -6.93
N TYR A 64 3.05 18.61 -6.34
CA TYR A 64 3.19 19.81 -5.52
C TYR A 64 3.18 19.52 -4.02
N SER A 65 2.43 18.50 -3.60
CA SER A 65 2.26 18.17 -2.18
C SER A 65 1.86 16.71 -1.98
N TYR A 66 2.72 15.99 -1.25
CA TYR A 66 2.48 14.60 -0.85
C TYR A 66 1.19 14.43 -0.03
N SER A 67 0.95 15.32 0.95
CA SER A 67 -0.20 15.21 1.85
C SER A 67 -1.53 15.46 1.14
N ASN A 68 -1.56 16.39 0.18
CA ASN A 68 -2.74 16.66 -0.64
C ASN A 68 -3.03 15.49 -1.58
N CYS A 69 -2.01 14.92 -2.21
CA CYS A 69 -2.16 13.73 -3.04
C CYS A 69 -2.74 12.56 -2.25
N LEU A 70 -2.22 12.30 -1.06
CA LEU A 70 -2.65 11.18 -0.24
C LEU A 70 -4.11 11.36 0.22
N THR A 71 -4.45 12.55 0.72
CA THR A 71 -5.82 12.87 1.12
C THR A 71 -6.78 12.74 -0.07
N TYR A 72 -6.40 13.25 -1.24
CA TYR A 72 -7.25 13.20 -2.44
C TYR A 72 -7.42 11.77 -2.97
N LEU A 73 -6.33 11.01 -3.09
CA LEU A 73 -6.39 9.64 -3.61
C LEU A 73 -7.18 8.71 -2.69
N VAL A 74 -7.08 8.89 -1.37
CA VAL A 74 -7.83 8.08 -0.39
C VAL A 74 -9.29 8.49 -0.33
N SER A 75 -9.59 9.79 -0.21
CA SER A 75 -10.95 10.28 0.01
C SER A 75 -11.78 10.37 -1.27
N GLU A 76 -11.19 10.88 -2.35
CA GLU A 76 -11.92 11.18 -3.59
C GLU A 76 -11.77 10.06 -4.62
N ALA A 77 -10.56 9.49 -4.75
CA ALA A 77 -10.27 8.49 -5.78
C ALA A 77 -10.44 7.02 -5.31
N ALA A 78 -10.86 6.84 -4.04
CA ALA A 78 -11.08 5.56 -3.36
C ALA A 78 -9.89 4.58 -3.49
N VAL A 79 -8.67 5.11 -3.54
CA VAL A 79 -7.45 4.31 -3.55
C VAL A 79 -7.11 3.91 -2.12
N ASN A 80 -6.77 2.63 -1.91
CA ASN A 80 -6.32 2.17 -0.61
C ASN A 80 -5.10 2.99 -0.14
N ALA A 81 -5.06 3.35 1.15
CA ALA A 81 -4.01 4.19 1.72
C ALA A 81 -2.57 3.67 1.46
N GLY A 82 -2.36 2.36 1.41
CA GLY A 82 -1.05 1.78 1.07
C GLY A 82 -0.62 2.09 -0.36
N HIS A 83 -1.52 1.88 -1.33
CA HIS A 83 -1.24 2.20 -2.73
C HIS A 83 -1.20 3.71 -2.98
N ALA A 84 -2.06 4.49 -2.32
CA ALA A 84 -2.03 5.95 -2.41
C ALA A 84 -0.68 6.52 -1.92
N ARG A 85 -0.13 6.02 -0.80
CA ARG A 85 1.20 6.43 -0.30
C ARG A 85 2.31 6.16 -1.32
N GLN A 86 2.33 4.96 -1.90
CA GLN A 86 3.32 4.57 -2.89
C GLN A 86 3.18 5.44 -4.16
N ALA A 87 1.95 5.61 -4.66
CA ALA A 87 1.65 6.42 -5.82
C ALA A 87 2.08 7.88 -5.63
N CYS A 88 1.73 8.50 -4.50
CA CYS A 88 2.14 9.87 -4.19
C CYS A 88 3.65 10.00 -4.01
N TYR A 89 4.34 8.98 -3.48
CA TYR A 89 5.81 8.99 -3.39
C TYR A 89 6.47 8.97 -4.77
N LEU A 90 5.84 8.30 -5.74
CA LEU A 90 6.26 8.27 -7.13
C LEU A 90 5.92 9.55 -7.90
N ALA A 91 5.07 10.44 -7.37
CA ALA A 91 4.78 11.74 -7.96
C ALA A 91 5.51 12.91 -7.28
N TYR A 92 5.91 12.77 -6.01
CA TYR A 92 6.39 13.88 -5.17
C TYR A 92 7.91 14.11 -5.26
N PHE A 93 8.31 15.23 -5.87
CA PHE A 93 9.71 15.66 -6.00
C PHE A 93 10.14 16.54 -4.83
#